data_AF-A0A952UYN8-F1
#
_entry.id   AF-A0A952UYN8-F1
#
_cell.length_a   1.000
_cell.length_b   1.000
_cell.length_c   1.000
_cell.angle_alpha   90.00
_cell.angle_beta   90.00
_cell.angle_gamma   90.00
#
_symmetry.space_group_name_H-M   'P 1'
#
loop_
_entity.id
_entity.type
_entity.pdbx_description
1 polymer ?
#
loop_
_entity_poly.entity_id
_entity_poly.type
_entity_poly.pdbx_seq_one_letter_code
_entity_poly.pdbx_strand_id
1 'polypeptide(L)'
;MRHLVTLVLCLAFIACTVAEIPGDASEGGAALDPKAGTVNSRAKDGVCEPGSEPVKAEKIDPEKLTPCECKNGGKARCAPKDRLPETLVNQLDDCDGGAGSCVPDTVIASGGAPLGECKSAGKSGRCLSLCVPRVAENLKYLTRGDGDSCPEDERCIPCVDPLTGEATGICNIDSIEEGSTVCRASGTAAAGSGIDIKPGEKVTCPFSGTPGDPNRFPTCGTGGRCLENALVPADIAKRLSSCPAAEGKPGLCIPEIYVVEKGKHLPGKCSSFAGIEGRCFSMVFKDVQEQSDVLAQDACKADERCLPCFNPATGKPTGACESVECDKASTEAIALKECCNRQGAMRGKCVPSTDVPSEYQKRLLRHQCDKGDLCAPSDQIDTDGKAVRCASDAEPGVCVSDCINIGLFEGIFISRGSCRADQKCIPCKGPLGRPTGAPGCPK
;
A
#
# COMPACT_ATOMS: atom_id res chain seq x y z
N MET A 1 -7.97 -36.08 -39.64
CA MET A 1 -8.11 -34.72 -39.10
C MET A 1 -8.55 -34.82 -37.64
N ARG A 2 -7.59 -34.87 -36.71
CA ARG A 2 -7.81 -34.84 -35.26
C ARG A 2 -6.88 -33.75 -34.74
N HIS A 3 -7.43 -32.62 -34.32
CA HIS A 3 -6.65 -31.55 -33.71
C HIS A 3 -6.24 -32.00 -32.30
N LEU A 4 -4.96 -32.33 -32.17
CA LEU A 4 -4.27 -32.49 -30.90
C LEU A 4 -3.88 -31.08 -30.43
N VAL A 5 -4.71 -30.49 -29.57
CA VAL A 5 -4.39 -29.22 -28.90
C VAL A 5 -3.50 -29.57 -27.71
N THR A 6 -2.19 -29.41 -27.89
CA THR A 6 -1.20 -29.58 -26.83
C THR A 6 -1.17 -28.30 -25.99
N LEU A 7 -1.93 -28.28 -24.89
CA LEU A 7 -1.85 -27.23 -23.88
C LEU A 7 -0.60 -27.52 -23.01
N VAL A 8 0.46 -26.73 -23.18
CA VAL A 8 1.68 -26.80 -22.35
C VAL A 8 1.57 -25.71 -21.30
N LEU A 9 1.11 -26.09 -20.10
CA LEU A 9 1.12 -25.25 -18.91
C LEU A 9 2.32 -25.69 -18.06
N CYS A 10 3.40 -24.90 -18.05
CA CYS A 10 4.58 -25.13 -17.22
C CYS A 10 4.62 -24.08 -16.10
N LEU A 11 4.53 -24.56 -14.86
CA LEU A 11 4.56 -23.74 -13.66
C LEU A 11 6.00 -23.30 -13.38
N ALA A 12 6.30 -22.04 -13.72
CA ALA A 12 7.46 -21.34 -13.21
C ALA A 12 7.03 -20.66 -11.91
N PHE A 13 7.49 -21.16 -10.76
CA PHE A 13 7.51 -20.36 -9.55
C PHE A 13 8.53 -19.24 -9.76
N ILE A 14 8.07 -18.11 -10.29
CA ILE A 14 8.82 -16.86 -10.23
C ILE A 14 8.66 -16.37 -8.81
N ALA A 15 9.74 -16.44 -8.06
CA ALA A 15 9.85 -15.84 -6.74
C ALA A 15 9.91 -14.32 -6.86
N CYS A 16 8.77 -13.74 -7.19
CA CYS A 16 8.47 -12.37 -6.83
C CYS A 16 8.07 -12.43 -5.36
N THR A 17 8.94 -11.91 -4.50
CA THR A 17 8.60 -11.60 -3.12
C THR A 17 7.23 -10.91 -3.14
N VAL A 18 6.23 -11.48 -2.46
CA VAL A 18 5.15 -10.62 -1.96
C VAL A 18 5.91 -9.57 -1.16
N ALA A 19 5.94 -8.33 -1.63
CA ALA A 19 6.55 -7.27 -0.85
C ALA A 19 5.89 -7.39 0.52
N GLU A 20 6.68 -7.65 1.57
CA GLU A 20 6.20 -7.68 2.95
C GLU A 20 5.24 -6.51 3.07
N ILE A 21 3.95 -6.79 3.34
CA ILE A 21 3.07 -5.72 3.79
C ILE A 21 3.74 -5.27 5.08
N PRO A 22 4.25 -4.02 5.18
CA PRO A 22 4.84 -3.57 6.43
C PRO A 22 3.72 -3.47 7.47
N GLY A 23 3.46 -4.59 8.13
CA GLY A 23 2.73 -4.66 9.39
C GLY A 23 3.67 -4.17 10.48
N ASP A 24 3.88 -2.85 10.51
CA ASP A 24 4.47 -2.22 11.69
C ASP A 24 3.45 -2.38 12.83
N ALA A 25 3.72 -3.36 13.68
CA ALA A 25 3.11 -3.47 14.99
C ALA A 25 3.49 -2.23 15.82
N SER A 26 2.71 -1.16 15.69
CA SER A 26 2.68 -0.07 16.65
C SER A 26 1.38 -0.18 17.45
N GLU A 27 1.55 -0.59 18.70
CA GLU A 27 0.57 -0.36 19.76
C GLU A 27 0.13 1.11 19.73
N GLY A 28 -1.18 1.35 19.65
CA GLY A 28 -1.75 2.70 19.70
C GLY A 28 -2.63 3.08 18.51
N GLY A 29 -3.42 2.15 17.97
CA GLY A 29 -4.63 2.51 17.24
C GLY A 29 -5.64 3.14 18.19
N ALA A 30 -5.44 4.42 18.52
CA ALA A 30 -6.49 5.23 19.09
C ALA A 30 -7.58 5.33 18.02
N ALA A 31 -8.62 4.50 18.18
CA ALA A 31 -9.92 4.79 17.62
C ALA A 31 -10.23 6.26 17.95
N LEU A 32 -10.79 6.98 16.98
CA LEU A 32 -11.40 8.28 17.20
C LEU A 32 -12.46 8.11 18.30
N ASP A 33 -12.09 8.35 19.55
CA ASP A 33 -13.00 8.43 20.67
C ASP A 33 -13.69 9.80 20.58
N PRO A 34 -15.02 9.87 20.35
CA PRO A 34 -15.74 11.15 20.23
C PRO A 34 -15.91 11.86 21.59
N LYS A 35 -15.09 11.57 22.60
CA LYS A 35 -15.29 12.04 23.97
C LYS A 35 -14.04 12.66 24.59
N ALA A 36 -13.69 13.84 24.10
CA ALA A 36 -13.22 14.93 24.96
C ALA A 36 -13.48 16.27 24.25
N GLY A 37 -14.51 16.97 24.70
CA GLY A 37 -14.87 18.31 24.22
C GLY A 37 -15.97 18.30 23.16
N THR A 38 -17.22 18.29 23.61
CA THR A 38 -18.35 18.74 22.82
C THR A 38 -18.14 20.22 22.48
N VAL A 39 -17.35 20.52 21.45
CA VAL A 39 -17.40 21.83 20.83
C VAL A 39 -18.64 21.82 19.94
N ASN A 40 -19.74 22.29 20.50
CA ASN A 40 -20.92 22.71 19.75
C ASN A 40 -20.57 23.96 18.93
N SER A 41 -19.58 23.86 18.03
CA SER A 41 -19.41 24.82 16.95
C SER A 41 -20.28 24.40 15.79
N ARG A 42 -21.59 24.39 16.04
CA ARG A 42 -22.47 25.00 15.06
C ARG A 42 -22.04 26.46 15.07
N ALA A 43 -21.00 26.80 14.29
CA ALA A 43 -20.89 28.15 13.80
C ALA A 43 -22.29 28.39 13.24
N LYS A 44 -23.06 29.25 13.93
CA LYS A 44 -24.18 29.89 13.25
C LYS A 44 -23.57 30.36 11.95
N ASP A 45 -24.23 30.11 10.84
CA ASP A 45 -23.93 30.78 9.58
C ASP A 45 -23.98 32.29 9.90
N GLY A 46 -22.84 32.81 10.32
CA GLY A 46 -22.64 34.19 10.69
C GLY A 46 -22.58 34.85 9.35
N VAL A 47 -23.72 35.37 8.92
CA VAL A 47 -23.78 36.30 7.80
C VAL A 47 -22.71 37.33 8.10
N CYS A 48 -21.65 37.38 7.29
CA CYS A 48 -20.74 38.51 7.31
C CYS A 48 -21.61 39.73 7.06
N GLU A 49 -21.78 40.61 8.05
CA GLU A 49 -22.54 41.83 7.83
C GLU A 49 -21.86 42.61 6.70
N PRO A 50 -22.59 42.87 5.59
CA PRO A 50 -22.02 43.62 4.48
C PRO A 50 -21.60 45.00 4.99
N GLY A 51 -20.29 45.28 4.98
CA GLY A 51 -19.74 46.58 5.38
C GLY A 51 -18.77 46.57 6.57
N SER A 52 -18.48 45.42 7.18
CA SER A 52 -17.31 45.32 8.08
C SER A 52 -16.04 45.21 7.22
N GLU A 53 -15.20 46.26 7.23
CA GLU A 53 -13.87 46.17 6.63
C GLU A 53 -13.11 45.00 7.26
N PRO A 54 -12.41 44.16 6.46
CA PRO A 54 -11.59 43.10 7.02
C PRO A 54 -10.61 43.73 8.00
N VAL A 55 -10.65 43.29 9.26
CA VAL A 55 -9.73 43.76 10.29
C VAL A 55 -8.32 43.40 9.82
N LYS A 56 -7.62 44.39 9.26
CA LYS A 56 -6.24 44.22 8.83
C LYS A 56 -5.44 43.91 10.09
N ALA A 57 -4.92 42.70 10.18
CA ALA A 57 -4.12 42.29 11.33
C ALA A 57 -2.99 43.32 11.49
N GLU A 58 -3.00 44.01 12.63
CA GLU A 58 -1.97 44.98 12.92
C GLU A 58 -0.65 44.22 13.08
N LYS A 59 0.40 44.64 12.38
CA LYS A 59 1.71 44.01 12.50
C LYS A 59 2.21 44.20 13.92
N ILE A 60 2.27 43.11 14.68
CA ILE A 60 2.84 43.10 16.03
C ILE A 60 4.32 42.74 15.88
N ASP A 61 5.17 43.42 16.65
CA ASP A 61 6.58 43.06 16.75
C ASP A 61 6.71 41.77 17.60
N PRO A 62 7.16 40.63 17.01
CA PRO A 62 7.26 39.37 17.74
C PRO A 62 8.16 39.46 18.96
N GLU A 63 9.19 40.33 18.95
CA GLU A 63 10.14 40.44 20.07
C GLU A 63 9.51 41.02 21.34
N LYS A 64 8.36 41.68 21.22
CA LYS A 64 7.62 42.25 22.36
C LYS A 64 6.63 41.27 22.98
N LEU A 65 6.46 40.09 22.39
CA LEU A 65 5.56 39.06 22.86
C LEU A 65 6.33 37.97 23.62
N THR A 66 5.67 37.37 24.61
CA THR A 66 6.22 36.27 25.40
C THR A 66 6.43 35.07 24.47
N PRO A 67 7.64 34.47 24.41
CA PRO A 67 7.83 33.24 23.65
C PRO A 67 6.94 32.14 24.22
N CYS A 68 6.38 31.33 23.33
CA CYS A 68 5.62 30.17 23.73
C CYS A 68 6.11 28.94 22.96
N GLU A 69 6.11 27.80 23.64
CA GLU A 69 6.60 26.54 23.07
C GLU A 69 5.44 25.79 22.45
N CYS A 70 5.47 25.67 21.12
CA CYS A 70 4.58 24.76 20.43
C CYS A 70 4.99 23.32 20.75
N LYS A 71 4.01 22.49 21.12
CA LYS A 71 4.25 21.12 21.60
C LYS A 71 5.09 20.27 20.64
N ASN A 72 5.03 20.58 19.35
CA ASN A 72 5.67 19.82 18.27
C ASN A 72 6.79 20.60 17.57
N GLY A 73 7.28 21.67 18.19
CA GLY A 73 8.35 22.52 17.68
C GLY A 73 7.85 23.71 16.85
N GLY A 74 8.81 24.58 16.50
CA GLY A 74 8.58 25.84 15.80
C GLY A 74 8.61 27.05 16.71
N LYS A 75 8.95 28.21 16.14
CA LYS A 75 9.04 29.47 16.88
C LYS A 75 7.68 30.15 16.90
N ALA A 76 7.14 30.34 18.09
CA ALA A 76 5.90 31.07 18.29
C ALA A 76 5.99 32.01 19.49
N ARG A 77 5.06 32.97 19.51
CA ARG A 77 4.88 33.90 20.59
C ARG A 77 3.41 33.95 20.99
N CYS A 78 3.19 34.21 22.26
CA CYS A 78 1.86 34.37 22.81
C CYS A 78 1.27 35.70 22.35
N ALA A 79 0.28 35.64 21.46
CA ALA A 79 -0.45 36.82 21.01
C ALA A 79 -1.83 36.88 21.72
N PRO A 80 -2.28 38.08 22.14
CA PRO A 80 -3.60 38.24 22.76
C PRO A 80 -4.72 37.79 21.82
N LYS A 81 -5.66 36.96 22.33
CA LYS A 81 -6.75 36.38 21.51
C LYS A 81 -7.69 37.42 20.91
N ASP A 82 -7.88 38.55 21.58
CA ASP A 82 -8.69 39.68 21.11
C ASP A 82 -8.08 40.40 19.90
N ARG A 83 -6.80 40.16 19.61
CA ARG A 83 -6.10 40.68 18.41
C ARG A 83 -6.02 39.67 17.28
N LEU A 84 -6.58 38.48 17.46
CA LEU A 84 -6.54 37.40 16.49
C LEU A 84 -7.95 37.12 15.96
N PRO A 85 -8.10 36.72 14.70
CA PRO A 85 -9.36 36.18 14.20
C PRO A 85 -9.77 34.94 15.02
N GLU A 86 -11.05 34.85 15.40
CA GLU A 86 -11.58 33.73 16.19
C GLU A 86 -11.34 32.36 15.51
N THR A 87 -11.38 32.33 14.18
CA THR A 87 -11.08 31.14 13.37
C THR A 87 -9.63 30.67 13.54
N LEU A 88 -8.68 31.58 13.74
CA LEU A 88 -7.28 31.27 13.97
C LEU A 88 -7.04 30.85 15.43
N VAL A 89 -7.65 31.54 16.39
CA VAL A 89 -7.57 31.20 17.83
C VAL A 89 -7.97 29.73 18.08
N ASN A 90 -9.02 29.26 17.41
CA ASN A 90 -9.52 27.89 17.57
C ASN A 90 -8.60 26.80 16.99
N GLN A 91 -7.53 27.16 16.27
CA GLN A 91 -6.57 26.22 15.68
C GLN A 91 -5.18 26.27 16.33
N LEU A 92 -4.97 27.11 17.34
CA LEU A 92 -3.68 27.31 17.98
C LEU A 92 -3.74 26.89 19.45
N ASP A 93 -2.59 26.50 20.00
CA ASP A 93 -2.47 26.20 21.42
C ASP A 93 -2.65 27.47 22.26
N ASP A 94 -3.23 27.32 23.45
CA ASP A 94 -3.38 28.40 24.41
C ASP A 94 -2.07 28.73 25.13
N CYS A 95 -1.88 30.00 25.48
CA CYS A 95 -0.77 30.49 26.29
C CYS A 95 -1.25 31.54 27.30
N ASP A 96 -0.36 31.95 28.22
CA ASP A 96 -0.66 32.90 29.31
C ASP A 96 -1.95 32.55 30.09
N GLY A 97 -2.11 31.27 30.45
CA GLY A 97 -3.29 30.79 31.18
C GLY A 97 -4.60 30.87 30.41
N GLY A 98 -4.54 30.87 29.07
CA GLY A 98 -5.70 30.91 28.17
C GLY A 98 -6.06 32.31 27.67
N ALA A 99 -5.34 33.35 28.11
CA ALA A 99 -5.55 34.74 27.67
C ALA A 99 -4.99 35.01 26.26
N GLY A 100 -4.01 34.21 25.81
CA GLY A 100 -3.42 34.31 24.47
C GLY A 100 -3.44 32.99 23.71
N SER A 101 -3.05 33.06 22.44
CA SER A 101 -2.79 31.90 21.59
C SER A 101 -1.36 31.93 21.06
N CYS A 102 -0.75 30.75 20.92
CA CYS A 102 0.58 30.56 20.36
C CYS A 102 0.56 30.75 18.85
N VAL A 103 0.94 31.94 18.39
CA VAL A 103 0.97 32.27 16.96
C VAL A 103 2.41 32.13 16.45
N PRO A 104 2.63 31.47 15.29
CA PRO A 104 3.95 31.37 14.69
C PRO A 104 4.57 32.75 14.44
N ASP A 105 5.88 32.89 14.67
CA ASP A 105 6.62 34.15 14.46
C ASP A 105 6.43 34.67 13.02
N THR A 106 6.36 33.77 12.04
CA THR A 106 6.14 34.09 10.62
C THR A 106 4.78 34.74 10.36
N VAL A 107 3.73 34.32 11.07
CA VAL A 107 2.39 34.92 10.98
C VAL A 107 2.35 36.29 11.68
N ILE A 108 2.98 36.41 12.85
CA ILE A 108 3.05 37.68 13.59
C ILE A 108 3.82 38.73 12.79
N ALA A 109 5.02 38.37 12.31
CA ALA A 109 5.91 39.29 11.59
C ALA A 109 5.35 39.72 10.22
N SER A 110 4.57 38.84 9.57
CA SER A 110 3.95 39.13 8.29
C SER A 110 2.70 40.02 8.41
N GLY A 111 2.05 40.04 9.58
CA GLY A 111 0.78 40.75 9.77
C GLY A 111 -0.33 40.20 8.88
N GLY A 112 -0.33 38.87 8.67
CA GLY A 112 -1.28 38.21 7.77
C GLY A 112 -0.95 38.35 6.28
N ALA A 113 0.33 38.50 5.93
CA ALA A 113 0.72 38.39 4.52
C ALA A 113 0.51 36.96 4.02
N PRO A 114 0.38 36.77 2.69
CA PRO A 114 0.22 35.44 2.10
C PRO A 114 1.28 34.45 2.57
N LEU A 115 0.88 33.19 2.75
CA LEU A 115 1.81 32.13 3.13
C LEU A 115 2.86 31.90 2.04
N GLY A 116 4.07 31.51 2.44
CA GLY A 116 5.14 31.19 1.51
C GLY A 116 4.71 30.07 0.54
N GLU A 117 4.97 30.24 -0.75
CA GLU A 117 4.66 29.20 -1.74
C GLU A 117 5.69 28.06 -1.68
N CYS A 118 5.22 26.83 -1.87
CA CYS A 118 6.08 25.66 -1.97
C CYS A 118 5.55 24.68 -3.00
N LYS A 119 6.34 23.65 -3.30
CA LYS A 119 5.87 22.46 -4.02
C LYS A 119 6.08 21.24 -3.16
N SER A 120 5.11 20.33 -3.13
CA SER A 120 5.24 19.02 -2.50
C SER A 120 4.98 17.96 -3.56
N ALA A 121 6.01 17.15 -3.86
CA ALA A 121 5.95 16.14 -4.92
C ALA A 121 5.53 16.76 -6.28
N GLY A 122 6.06 17.94 -6.60
CA GLY A 122 5.78 18.67 -7.84
C GLY A 122 4.41 19.37 -7.89
N LYS A 123 3.56 19.26 -6.86
CA LYS A 123 2.26 19.94 -6.77
C LYS A 123 2.38 21.22 -5.94
N SER A 124 1.61 22.25 -6.27
CA SER A 124 1.61 23.53 -5.54
C SER A 124 1.13 23.33 -4.10
N GLY A 125 1.68 24.15 -3.20
CA GLY A 125 1.33 24.19 -1.78
C GLY A 125 1.67 25.52 -1.13
N ARG A 126 1.49 25.55 0.20
CA ARG A 126 1.88 26.67 1.07
C ARG A 126 2.66 26.16 2.28
N CYS A 127 3.65 26.93 2.70
CA CYS A 127 4.40 26.65 3.91
C CYS A 127 3.54 27.01 5.14
N LEU A 128 3.39 26.06 6.06
CA LEU A 128 2.64 26.24 7.29
C LEU A 128 3.45 25.74 8.49
N SER A 129 3.40 26.49 9.58
CA SER A 129 4.21 26.22 10.78
C SER A 129 3.85 24.92 11.49
N LEU A 130 4.87 24.25 12.04
CA LEU A 130 4.73 23.11 12.96
C LEU A 130 3.95 23.43 14.23
N CYS A 131 3.80 24.71 14.55
CA CYS A 131 2.96 25.18 15.64
C CYS A 131 1.46 24.96 15.42
N VAL A 132 1.03 24.71 14.18
CA VAL A 132 -0.35 24.33 13.89
C VAL A 132 -0.49 22.83 14.21
N PRO A 133 -1.34 22.42 15.18
CA PRO A 133 -1.41 21.03 15.64
C PRO A 133 -1.64 20.02 14.51
N ARG A 134 -2.50 20.34 13.55
CA ARG A 134 -2.76 19.49 12.39
C ARG A 134 -1.54 19.27 11.49
N VAL A 135 -0.65 20.26 11.36
CA VAL A 135 0.59 20.12 10.61
C VAL A 135 1.53 19.17 11.35
N ALA A 136 1.64 19.36 12.66
CA ALA A 136 2.48 18.53 13.50
C ALA A 136 2.03 17.06 13.55
N GLU A 137 0.74 16.79 13.69
CA GLU A 137 0.18 15.44 13.69
C GLU A 137 0.46 14.69 12.38
N ASN A 138 0.63 15.42 11.28
CA ASN A 138 0.89 14.88 9.95
C ASN A 138 2.35 15.01 9.51
N LEU A 139 3.28 15.28 10.44
CA LEU A 139 4.71 15.45 10.17
C LEU A 139 5.34 14.31 9.35
N LYS A 140 4.90 13.07 9.56
CA LYS A 140 5.40 11.90 8.83
C LYS A 140 5.02 11.89 7.34
N TYR A 141 4.03 12.68 6.93
CA TYR A 141 3.53 12.77 5.56
C TYR A 141 3.89 14.09 4.87
N LEU A 142 4.37 15.08 5.63
CA LEU A 142 4.65 16.42 5.14
C LEU A 142 6.16 16.68 5.13
N THR A 143 6.67 17.15 4.01
CA THR A 143 8.07 17.57 3.86
C THR A 143 8.20 19.08 3.96
N ARG A 144 9.42 19.62 3.89
CA ARG A 144 9.66 21.06 3.72
C ARG A 144 9.46 21.54 2.27
N GLY A 145 8.86 20.70 1.43
CA GLY A 145 8.69 20.92 0.01
C GLY A 145 9.92 20.53 -0.82
N ASP A 146 9.75 20.54 -2.14
CA ASP A 146 10.76 20.20 -3.12
C ASP A 146 11.95 21.16 -2.98
N GLY A 147 13.12 20.60 -2.64
CA GLY A 147 14.34 21.39 -2.39
C GLY A 147 14.31 22.18 -1.08
N ASP A 148 13.53 21.73 -0.08
CA ASP A 148 13.43 22.37 1.24
C ASP A 148 12.99 23.85 1.18
N SER A 149 12.04 24.13 0.29
CA SER A 149 11.52 25.48 0.02
C SER A 149 10.91 26.18 1.24
N CYS A 150 10.39 25.43 2.20
CA CYS A 150 9.83 25.97 3.45
C CYS A 150 10.92 26.06 4.54
N PRO A 151 10.85 27.04 5.46
CA PRO A 151 11.71 27.12 6.65
C PRO A 151 11.76 25.82 7.48
N GLU A 152 12.76 25.68 8.35
CA GLU A 152 12.97 24.46 9.16
C GLU A 152 11.77 24.12 10.07
N ASP A 153 11.10 25.15 10.56
CA ASP A 153 9.92 25.08 11.42
C ASP A 153 8.58 25.09 10.66
N GLU A 154 8.60 24.88 9.35
CA GLU A 154 7.40 24.83 8.52
C GLU A 154 7.37 23.56 7.66
N ARG A 155 6.17 23.20 7.18
CA ARG A 155 5.95 22.10 6.24
C ARG A 155 5.13 22.57 5.05
N CYS A 156 5.43 22.00 3.90
CA CYS A 156 4.71 22.28 2.68
C CYS A 156 3.38 21.52 2.67
N ILE A 157 2.29 22.25 2.86
CA ILE A 157 0.93 21.71 2.79
C ILE A 157 0.47 21.81 1.33
N PRO A 158 0.21 20.69 0.64
CA PRO A 158 -0.22 20.75 -0.76
C PRO A 158 -1.62 21.38 -0.87
N CYS A 159 -1.91 22.06 -1.98
CA CYS A 159 -3.25 22.64 -2.22
C CYS A 159 -4.36 21.58 -2.25
N VAL A 160 -3.99 20.35 -2.61
CA VAL A 160 -4.86 19.19 -2.71
C VAL A 160 -4.23 18.09 -1.88
N ASP A 161 -5.00 17.49 -0.99
CA ASP A 161 -4.57 16.37 -0.18
C ASP A 161 -4.23 15.19 -1.13
N PRO A 162 -2.99 14.67 -1.11
CA PRO A 162 -2.59 13.62 -2.03
C PRO A 162 -3.26 12.28 -1.72
N LEU A 163 -3.81 12.08 -0.52
CA LEU A 163 -4.49 10.85 -0.11
C LEU A 163 -5.96 10.86 -0.51
N THR A 164 -6.63 12.00 -0.39
CA THR A 164 -8.08 12.11 -0.64
C THR A 164 -8.41 12.76 -1.99
N GLY A 165 -7.47 13.52 -2.57
CA GLY A 165 -7.71 14.34 -3.75
C GLY A 165 -8.56 15.60 -3.45
N GLU A 166 -8.89 15.85 -2.19
CA GLU A 166 -9.69 17.02 -1.78
C GLU A 166 -8.83 18.28 -1.69
N ALA A 167 -9.42 19.44 -1.95
CA ALA A 167 -8.74 20.69 -1.69
C ALA A 167 -8.49 20.84 -0.17
N THR A 168 -7.24 21.05 0.22
CA THR A 168 -6.90 21.32 1.64
C THR A 168 -7.36 22.72 2.06
N GLY A 169 -7.73 23.57 1.09
CA GLY A 169 -8.07 24.97 1.28
C GLY A 169 -6.86 25.88 1.49
N ILE A 170 -5.65 25.33 1.67
CA ILE A 170 -4.49 26.12 2.09
C ILE A 170 -4.06 27.14 1.03
N CYS A 171 -4.19 26.81 -0.24
CA CYS A 171 -3.81 27.73 -1.33
C CYS A 171 -4.83 28.83 -1.57
N ASN A 172 -6.02 28.72 -0.97
CA ASN A 172 -7.09 29.69 -1.08
C ASN A 172 -7.24 30.52 0.21
N ILE A 173 -6.40 30.27 1.22
CA ILE A 173 -6.44 31.01 2.49
C ILE A 173 -6.07 32.49 2.31
N ASP A 174 -5.27 32.79 1.29
CA ASP A 174 -4.83 34.14 0.93
C ASP A 174 -5.77 34.81 -0.11
N SER A 175 -6.71 34.03 -0.68
CA SER A 175 -7.62 34.49 -1.73
C SER A 175 -8.89 35.05 -1.12
N ILE A 176 -8.78 36.20 -0.44
CA ILE A 176 -9.97 37.02 -0.19
C ILE A 176 -10.31 37.65 -1.54
N GLU A 177 -11.23 37.04 -2.30
CA GLU A 177 -11.77 37.71 -3.49
C GLU A 177 -12.41 39.02 -3.04
N GLU A 178 -11.89 40.16 -3.51
CA GLU A 178 -12.48 41.48 -3.29
C GLU A 178 -13.95 41.44 -3.74
N GLY A 179 -14.88 41.41 -2.77
CA GLY A 179 -16.32 41.38 -3.00
C GLY A 179 -17.05 40.08 -2.62
N SER A 180 -16.37 39.03 -2.17
CA SER A 180 -17.05 37.84 -1.63
C SER A 180 -17.43 38.04 -0.16
N THR A 181 -18.72 38.20 0.13
CA THR A 181 -19.29 38.23 1.49
C THR A 181 -19.48 36.83 2.09
N VAL A 182 -18.85 35.81 1.51
CA VAL A 182 -19.00 34.43 1.95
C VAL A 182 -17.61 33.82 2.13
N CYS A 183 -17.26 33.51 3.39
CA CYS A 183 -16.20 32.55 3.73
C CYS A 183 -16.62 31.16 3.26
N ARG A 184 -16.57 30.91 1.96
CA ARG A 184 -16.81 29.57 1.41
C ARG A 184 -15.46 28.87 1.35
N ALA A 185 -15.41 27.61 1.80
CA ALA A 185 -14.36 26.69 1.39
C ALA A 185 -14.48 26.49 -0.13
N SER A 186 -14.01 27.45 -0.92
CA SER A 186 -13.99 27.41 -2.37
C SER A 186 -12.77 26.63 -2.80
N GLY A 187 -12.86 25.31 -2.69
CA GLY A 187 -11.99 24.37 -3.35
C GLY A 187 -12.83 23.50 -4.26
N THR A 188 -13.31 24.04 -5.39
CA THR A 188 -13.80 23.21 -6.48
C THR A 188 -12.60 22.59 -7.19
N ALA A 189 -12.03 21.55 -6.58
CA ALA A 189 -11.27 20.58 -7.35
C ALA A 189 -12.19 20.07 -8.46
N ALA A 190 -11.76 20.19 -9.71
CA ALA A 190 -12.51 19.70 -10.86
C ALA A 190 -12.86 18.22 -10.63
N ALA A 191 -14.12 17.86 -10.82
CA ALA A 191 -14.59 16.48 -10.77
C ALA A 191 -13.76 15.63 -11.75
N GLY A 192 -12.87 14.78 -11.24
CA GLY A 192 -12.06 13.95 -12.13
C GLY A 192 -10.94 13.11 -11.53
N SER A 193 -10.37 13.49 -10.39
CA SER A 193 -9.11 12.87 -9.95
C SER A 193 -9.16 12.24 -8.56
N GLY A 194 -10.32 11.90 -8.00
CA GLY A 194 -10.40 11.26 -6.70
C GLY A 194 -11.54 10.25 -6.62
N ILE A 195 -11.44 9.29 -5.72
CA ILE A 195 -12.59 8.47 -5.32
C ILE A 195 -13.46 9.36 -4.44
N ASP A 196 -14.60 9.84 -4.95
CA ASP A 196 -15.46 10.79 -4.22
C ASP A 196 -15.92 10.23 -2.86
N ILE A 197 -15.33 10.70 -1.76
CA ILE A 197 -15.88 10.53 -0.41
C ILE A 197 -16.69 11.78 -0.10
N LYS A 198 -17.98 11.66 0.22
CA LYS A 198 -18.76 12.84 0.60
C LYS A 198 -18.29 13.33 1.97
N PRO A 199 -18.20 14.64 2.22
CA PRO A 199 -17.91 15.16 3.55
C PRO A 199 -18.84 14.56 4.61
N GLY A 200 -18.27 13.92 5.63
CA GLY A 200 -19.00 13.22 6.70
C GLY A 200 -19.41 11.77 6.38
N GLU A 201 -19.10 11.24 5.20
CA GLU A 201 -19.30 9.83 4.87
C GLU A 201 -18.26 8.96 5.61
N LYS A 202 -18.74 8.11 6.51
CA LYS A 202 -17.89 7.12 7.18
C LYS A 202 -17.71 5.92 6.28
N VAL A 203 -16.49 5.69 5.80
CA VAL A 203 -16.12 4.45 5.11
C VAL A 203 -15.58 3.48 6.15
N THR A 204 -16.28 2.35 6.35
CA THR A 204 -15.88 1.29 7.31
C THR A 204 -15.30 0.08 6.60
N CYS A 205 -14.81 -0.89 7.38
CA CYS A 205 -14.45 -2.23 6.92
C CYS A 205 -15.29 -3.24 7.73
N PRO A 206 -16.13 -4.10 7.11
CA PRO A 206 -16.43 -4.17 5.67
C PRO A 206 -16.96 -2.85 5.12
N PHE A 207 -16.77 -2.62 3.81
CA PHE A 207 -17.18 -1.38 3.16
C PHE A 207 -18.64 -1.03 3.48
N SER A 208 -18.82 0.15 4.04
CA SER A 208 -20.11 0.82 4.09
C SER A 208 -19.92 2.24 3.58
N GLY A 209 -20.91 2.74 2.83
CA GLY A 209 -20.82 4.03 2.15
C GLY A 209 -21.56 4.04 0.83
N THR A 210 -21.54 5.19 0.17
CA THR A 210 -21.96 5.29 -1.23
C THR A 210 -20.85 4.69 -2.10
N PRO A 211 -21.14 3.70 -2.95
CA PRO A 211 -20.14 3.15 -3.86
C PRO A 211 -19.53 4.22 -4.76
N GLY A 212 -18.22 4.12 -5.01
CA GLY A 212 -17.55 4.91 -6.06
C GLY A 212 -18.05 4.51 -7.45
N ASP A 213 -18.01 5.44 -8.41
CA ASP A 213 -18.35 5.14 -9.81
C ASP A 213 -17.09 4.74 -10.59
N PRO A 214 -16.91 3.44 -10.91
CA PRO A 214 -15.75 2.99 -11.66
C PRO A 214 -15.74 3.46 -13.12
N ASN A 215 -16.87 3.91 -13.68
CA ASN A 215 -16.96 4.29 -15.09
C ASN A 215 -16.35 5.67 -15.38
N ARG A 216 -15.99 6.41 -14.34
CA ARG A 216 -15.23 7.67 -14.44
C ARG A 216 -13.77 7.46 -14.82
N PHE A 217 -13.28 6.23 -14.73
CA PHE A 217 -11.90 5.88 -15.00
C PHE A 217 -11.81 5.00 -16.26
N PRO A 218 -10.78 5.16 -17.11
CA PRO A 218 -10.54 4.26 -18.23
C PRO A 218 -10.38 2.81 -17.75
N THR A 219 -10.89 1.86 -18.51
CA THR A 219 -10.68 0.43 -18.25
C THR A 219 -9.23 0.03 -18.50
N CYS A 220 -8.70 -0.89 -17.70
CA CYS A 220 -7.39 -1.50 -17.92
C CYS A 220 -7.42 -2.96 -17.48
N GLY A 221 -6.75 -3.84 -18.22
CA GLY A 221 -6.77 -5.28 -17.94
C GLY A 221 -8.19 -5.87 -17.88
N THR A 222 -8.31 -7.05 -17.26
CA THR A 222 -9.60 -7.67 -16.96
C THR A 222 -10.05 -7.22 -15.57
N GLY A 223 -11.19 -6.55 -15.47
CA GLY A 223 -11.75 -6.13 -14.18
C GLY A 223 -11.01 -4.96 -13.51
N GLY A 224 -10.20 -4.19 -14.25
CA GLY A 224 -9.42 -3.07 -13.72
C GLY A 224 -9.88 -1.69 -14.20
N ARG A 225 -9.46 -0.65 -13.46
CA ARG A 225 -9.63 0.76 -13.76
C ARG A 225 -8.33 1.53 -13.58
N CYS A 226 -8.07 2.46 -14.49
CA CYS A 226 -6.85 3.23 -14.49
C CYS A 226 -6.99 4.50 -13.64
N LEU A 227 -6.31 4.53 -12.50
CA LEU A 227 -6.28 5.68 -11.60
C LEU A 227 -4.95 6.43 -11.74
N GLU A 228 -4.99 7.75 -11.54
CA GLU A 228 -3.77 8.55 -11.53
C GLU A 228 -2.80 8.06 -10.45
N ASN A 229 -1.51 8.03 -10.78
CA ASN A 229 -0.47 7.45 -9.91
C ASN A 229 -0.43 8.07 -8.50
N ALA A 230 -0.79 9.36 -8.38
CA ALA A 230 -0.81 10.09 -7.13
C ALA A 230 -1.90 9.63 -6.15
N LEU A 231 -2.92 8.92 -6.62
CA LEU A 231 -4.06 8.46 -5.82
C LEU A 231 -3.88 7.06 -5.26
N VAL A 232 -2.81 6.39 -5.67
CA VAL A 232 -2.55 5.01 -5.30
C VAL A 232 -1.46 4.99 -4.23
N PRO A 233 -1.73 4.40 -3.05
CA PRO A 233 -0.72 4.24 -2.02
C PRO A 233 0.56 3.57 -2.55
N ALA A 234 1.72 4.07 -2.12
CA ALA A 234 3.01 3.70 -2.69
C ALA A 234 3.38 2.21 -2.48
N ASP A 235 2.86 1.60 -1.42
CA ASP A 235 2.98 0.18 -1.11
C ASP A 235 2.23 -0.70 -2.12
N ILE A 236 0.99 -0.31 -2.47
CA ILE A 236 0.18 -1.02 -3.46
C ILE A 236 0.70 -0.74 -4.88
N ALA A 237 1.14 0.49 -5.15
CA ALA A 237 1.55 0.95 -6.48
C ALA A 237 2.59 0.03 -7.15
N LYS A 238 3.51 -0.54 -6.36
CA LYS A 238 4.57 -1.44 -6.85
C LYS A 238 4.03 -2.74 -7.45
N ARG A 239 2.83 -3.17 -7.04
CA ARG A 239 2.17 -4.41 -7.48
C ARG A 239 1.32 -4.21 -8.72
N LEU A 240 1.15 -2.99 -9.21
CA LEU A 240 0.19 -2.69 -10.29
C LEU A 240 0.88 -2.38 -11.61
N SER A 241 0.17 -2.63 -12.71
CA SER A 241 0.61 -2.26 -14.05
C SER A 241 0.31 -0.80 -14.36
N SER A 242 1.20 -0.15 -15.12
CA SER A 242 0.95 1.19 -15.63
C SER A 242 -0.16 1.17 -16.67
N CYS A 243 -0.91 2.26 -16.74
CA CYS A 243 -1.97 2.47 -17.72
C CYS A 243 -2.14 3.98 -17.99
N PRO A 244 -2.77 4.38 -19.11
CA PRO A 244 -3.11 5.77 -19.36
C PRO A 244 -4.37 6.15 -18.57
N ALA A 245 -4.21 7.05 -17.59
CA ALA A 245 -5.34 7.62 -16.86
C ALA A 245 -6.06 8.68 -17.72
N ALA A 246 -7.09 9.31 -17.16
CA ALA A 246 -7.79 10.41 -17.82
C ALA A 246 -6.80 11.49 -18.30
N GLU A 247 -7.10 12.08 -19.46
CA GLU A 247 -6.28 13.13 -20.09
C GLU A 247 -4.85 12.67 -20.46
N GLY A 248 -4.59 11.35 -20.50
CA GLY A 248 -3.29 10.79 -20.86
C GLY A 248 -2.23 10.87 -19.76
N LYS A 249 -2.64 11.16 -18.51
CA LYS A 249 -1.74 11.16 -17.35
C LYS A 249 -1.24 9.75 -17.03
N PRO A 250 -0.04 9.59 -16.44
CA PRO A 250 0.42 8.30 -15.97
C PRO A 250 -0.48 7.79 -14.83
N GLY A 251 -0.95 6.55 -14.97
CA GLY A 251 -1.79 5.90 -13.98
C GLY A 251 -1.38 4.46 -13.70
N LEU A 252 -2.06 3.86 -12.72
CA LEU A 252 -1.94 2.47 -12.34
C LEU A 252 -3.28 1.77 -12.46
N CYS A 253 -3.21 0.55 -12.96
CA CYS A 253 -4.38 -0.29 -13.13
C CYS A 253 -4.71 -0.91 -11.78
N ILE A 254 -5.82 -0.49 -11.17
CA ILE A 254 -6.32 -1.06 -9.92
C ILE A 254 -7.56 -1.91 -10.16
N PRO A 255 -7.85 -2.93 -9.33
CA PRO A 255 -9.08 -3.70 -9.48
C PRO A 255 -10.31 -2.79 -9.29
N GLU A 256 -11.32 -2.98 -10.13
CA GLU A 256 -12.53 -2.14 -10.15
C GLU A 256 -13.22 -2.09 -8.79
N ILE A 257 -13.24 -3.21 -8.07
CA ILE A 257 -13.86 -3.29 -6.74
C ILE A 257 -13.19 -2.36 -5.71
N TYR A 258 -11.91 -2.04 -5.86
CA TYR A 258 -11.22 -1.08 -4.99
C TYR A 258 -11.64 0.36 -5.29
N VAL A 259 -12.09 0.65 -6.52
CA VAL A 259 -12.73 1.94 -6.84
C VAL A 259 -14.11 2.02 -6.19
N VAL A 260 -14.91 0.97 -6.39
CA VAL A 260 -16.29 0.87 -5.90
C VAL A 260 -16.32 0.98 -4.37
N GLU A 261 -15.43 0.26 -3.68
CA GLU A 261 -15.35 0.17 -2.22
C GLU A 261 -14.29 1.11 -1.62
N LYS A 262 -13.81 2.08 -2.42
CA LYS A 262 -12.95 3.19 -1.98
C LYS A 262 -11.71 2.73 -1.19
N GLY A 263 -11.06 1.67 -1.68
CA GLY A 263 -9.88 1.07 -1.07
C GLY A 263 -10.14 0.24 0.20
N LYS A 264 -11.39 0.14 0.67
CA LYS A 264 -11.79 -0.63 1.86
C LYS A 264 -12.38 -1.99 1.49
N HIS A 265 -11.93 -2.56 0.38
CA HIS A 265 -12.42 -3.83 -0.10
C HIS A 265 -11.96 -4.98 0.78
N LEU A 266 -12.92 -5.67 1.42
CA LEU A 266 -12.65 -6.89 2.16
C LEU A 266 -12.65 -8.09 1.20
N PRO A 267 -11.48 -8.71 0.92
CA PRO A 267 -11.41 -9.78 -0.06
C PRO A 267 -12.22 -11.00 0.37
N GLY A 268 -12.79 -11.72 -0.61
CA GLY A 268 -13.48 -12.98 -0.36
C GLY A 268 -12.55 -14.03 0.24
N LYS A 269 -13.08 -14.88 1.13
CA LYS A 269 -12.34 -16.04 1.68
C LYS A 269 -12.23 -17.16 0.64
N CYS A 270 -11.10 -17.85 0.63
CA CYS A 270 -10.85 -19.02 -0.19
C CYS A 270 -9.93 -20.01 0.54
N SER A 271 -9.81 -21.22 0.02
CA SER A 271 -8.85 -22.22 0.43
C SER A 271 -7.73 -22.29 -0.59
N SER A 272 -6.52 -21.95 -0.15
CA SER A 272 -5.31 -22.00 -0.95
C SER A 272 -4.68 -23.39 -0.88
N PHE A 273 -3.45 -23.51 -1.37
CA PHE A 273 -2.64 -24.72 -1.36
C PHE A 273 -2.64 -25.40 0.02
N ALA A 274 -2.79 -26.73 0.04
CA ALA A 274 -2.86 -27.56 1.24
C ALA A 274 -3.99 -27.20 2.22
N GLY A 275 -5.07 -26.57 1.72
CA GLY A 275 -6.22 -26.19 2.53
C GLY A 275 -5.99 -24.93 3.38
N ILE A 276 -4.88 -24.23 3.20
CA ILE A 276 -4.53 -23.03 3.97
C ILE A 276 -5.54 -21.93 3.68
N GLU A 277 -6.05 -21.27 4.72
CA GLU A 277 -6.95 -20.12 4.55
C GLU A 277 -6.29 -19.06 3.67
N GLY A 278 -7.05 -18.46 2.75
CA GLY A 278 -6.59 -17.40 1.88
C GLY A 278 -7.62 -16.32 1.58
N ARG A 279 -7.23 -15.40 0.72
CA ARG A 279 -8.04 -14.29 0.22
C ARG A 279 -7.99 -14.20 -1.30
N CYS A 280 -9.12 -13.87 -1.90
CA CYS A 280 -9.24 -13.68 -3.35
C CYS A 280 -8.68 -12.33 -3.78
N PHE A 281 -7.56 -12.32 -4.51
CA PHE A 281 -7.01 -11.11 -5.11
C PHE A 281 -7.17 -11.13 -6.62
N SER A 282 -7.44 -9.97 -7.19
CA SER A 282 -7.55 -9.77 -8.64
C SER A 282 -6.22 -10.01 -9.34
N MET A 283 -6.27 -10.61 -10.53
CA MET A 283 -5.14 -10.71 -11.45
C MET A 283 -4.72 -9.36 -12.06
N VAL A 284 -5.38 -8.24 -11.71
CA VAL A 284 -4.86 -6.90 -12.02
C VAL A 284 -3.53 -6.63 -11.30
N PHE A 285 -3.32 -7.24 -10.13
CA PHE A 285 -2.02 -7.24 -9.44
C PHE A 285 -1.02 -8.11 -10.22
N LYS A 286 0.13 -7.52 -10.58
CA LYS A 286 1.20 -8.17 -11.36
C LYS A 286 1.66 -9.47 -10.75
N ASP A 287 1.93 -9.45 -9.44
CA ASP A 287 2.39 -10.62 -8.70
C ASP A 287 1.35 -11.75 -8.70
N VAL A 288 0.07 -11.41 -8.69
CA VAL A 288 -1.04 -12.38 -8.78
C VAL A 288 -1.18 -12.92 -10.20
N GLN A 289 -1.09 -12.06 -11.22
CA GLN A 289 -1.13 -12.47 -12.64
C GLN A 289 0.04 -13.38 -13.01
N GLU A 290 1.25 -13.03 -12.57
CA GLU A 290 2.48 -13.80 -12.81
C GLU A 290 2.38 -15.21 -12.21
N GLN A 291 1.63 -15.35 -11.12
CA GLN A 291 1.42 -16.61 -10.40
C GLN A 291 0.05 -17.25 -10.70
N SER A 292 -0.71 -16.73 -11.67
CA SER A 292 -2.09 -17.18 -11.92
C SER A 292 -2.22 -18.65 -12.37
N ASP A 293 -1.14 -19.25 -12.85
CA ASP A 293 -1.07 -20.67 -13.20
C ASP A 293 -0.88 -21.57 -11.95
N VAL A 294 -0.19 -21.06 -10.90
CA VAL A 294 0.13 -21.82 -9.66
C VAL A 294 -0.85 -21.57 -8.53
N LEU A 295 -1.43 -20.38 -8.45
CA LEU A 295 -2.39 -20.04 -7.41
C LEU A 295 -3.72 -20.72 -7.72
N ALA A 296 -4.33 -21.33 -6.71
CA ALA A 296 -5.66 -21.89 -6.83
C ALA A 296 -6.69 -20.77 -7.09
N GLN A 297 -7.71 -21.06 -7.91
CA GLN A 297 -8.87 -20.18 -7.98
C GLN A 297 -9.83 -20.41 -6.80
N ASP A 298 -10.12 -21.67 -6.46
CA ASP A 298 -11.09 -22.06 -5.41
C ASP A 298 -12.42 -21.29 -5.53
N ALA A 299 -12.90 -20.62 -4.46
CA ALA A 299 -14.12 -19.83 -4.44
C ALA A 299 -13.99 -18.45 -5.09
N CYS A 300 -12.78 -18.08 -5.56
CA CYS A 300 -12.53 -16.78 -6.17
C CYS A 300 -13.15 -16.66 -7.57
N LYS A 301 -13.37 -15.43 -8.01
CA LYS A 301 -13.87 -15.17 -9.37
C LYS A 301 -12.84 -15.60 -10.42
N ALA A 302 -13.28 -15.69 -11.67
CA ALA A 302 -12.44 -16.14 -12.78
C ALA A 302 -11.19 -15.25 -12.99
N ASP A 303 -11.32 -13.96 -12.67
CA ASP A 303 -10.28 -12.93 -12.73
C ASP A 303 -9.50 -12.77 -11.42
N GLU A 304 -9.67 -13.68 -10.45
CA GLU A 304 -9.05 -13.65 -9.14
C GLU A 304 -8.30 -14.95 -8.83
N ARG A 305 -7.39 -14.90 -7.85
CA ARG A 305 -6.65 -16.06 -7.33
C ARG A 305 -6.56 -16.02 -5.81
N CYS A 306 -6.48 -17.20 -5.21
CA CYS A 306 -6.43 -17.40 -3.78
C CYS A 306 -5.00 -17.27 -3.24
N LEU A 307 -4.71 -16.13 -2.60
CA LEU A 307 -3.44 -15.92 -1.90
C LEU A 307 -3.57 -16.45 -0.47
N PRO A 308 -2.66 -17.32 0.00
CA PRO A 308 -2.74 -17.87 1.34
C PRO A 308 -2.47 -16.79 2.40
N CYS A 309 -3.14 -16.83 3.55
CA CYS A 309 -2.85 -15.96 4.70
C CYS A 309 -1.42 -16.16 5.22
N PHE A 310 -0.90 -17.38 5.11
CA PHE A 310 0.39 -17.78 5.64
C PHE A 310 1.21 -18.50 4.56
N ASN A 311 2.51 -18.25 4.55
CA ASN A 311 3.44 -18.95 3.68
C ASN A 311 3.47 -20.45 4.06
N PRO A 312 3.15 -21.37 3.14
CA PRO A 312 3.04 -22.81 3.45
C PRO A 312 4.36 -23.45 3.93
N ALA A 313 5.51 -22.89 3.52
CA ALA A 313 6.81 -23.40 3.92
C ALA A 313 7.22 -22.92 5.32
N THR A 314 6.94 -21.66 5.67
CA THR A 314 7.46 -21.03 6.89
C THR A 314 6.42 -20.78 7.97
N GLY A 315 5.14 -20.80 7.61
CA GLY A 315 4.02 -20.39 8.48
C GLY A 315 3.93 -18.87 8.70
N LYS A 316 4.81 -18.07 8.09
CA LYS A 316 4.79 -16.61 8.27
C LYS A 316 3.59 -15.96 7.58
N PRO A 317 3.02 -14.87 8.12
CA PRO A 317 1.99 -14.11 7.42
C PRO A 317 2.47 -13.63 6.06
N THR A 318 1.62 -13.71 5.04
CA THR A 318 1.88 -13.15 3.70
C THR A 318 1.31 -11.73 3.55
N GLY A 319 0.50 -11.30 4.53
CA GLY A 319 -0.30 -10.08 4.47
C GLY A 319 -1.62 -10.21 3.70
N ALA A 320 -1.91 -11.35 3.05
CA ALA A 320 -3.16 -11.52 2.31
C ALA A 320 -4.40 -11.25 3.19
N CYS A 321 -4.37 -11.76 4.43
CA CYS A 321 -5.46 -11.65 5.40
C CYS A 321 -5.32 -10.45 6.35
N GLU A 322 -4.46 -9.49 5.99
CA GLU A 322 -4.23 -8.21 6.68
C GLU A 322 -4.22 -7.06 5.65
N SER A 323 -4.75 -7.31 4.46
CA SER A 323 -4.77 -6.34 3.36
C SER A 323 -5.72 -5.17 3.61
N VAL A 324 -6.65 -5.32 4.56
CA VAL A 324 -7.50 -4.25 5.10
C VAL A 324 -7.64 -4.40 6.61
N GLU A 325 -7.88 -3.28 7.30
CA GLU A 325 -7.84 -3.18 8.77
C GLU A 325 -8.80 -4.12 9.54
N CYS A 326 -9.91 -4.53 8.91
CA CYS A 326 -10.88 -5.45 9.51
C CYS A 326 -10.69 -6.90 9.10
N ASP A 327 -9.74 -7.20 8.21
CA ASP A 327 -9.44 -8.55 7.81
C ASP A 327 -8.44 -9.19 8.78
N LYS A 328 -8.71 -10.44 9.13
CA LYS A 328 -7.82 -11.29 9.93
C LYS A 328 -7.99 -12.73 9.51
N ALA A 329 -6.90 -13.48 9.57
CA ALA A 329 -6.96 -14.94 9.45
C ALA A 329 -7.86 -15.51 10.56
N SER A 330 -8.77 -16.40 10.19
CA SER A 330 -9.60 -17.16 11.14
C SER A 330 -8.94 -18.46 11.60
N THR A 331 -7.95 -18.95 10.87
CA THR A 331 -7.11 -20.09 11.26
C THR A 331 -5.76 -19.62 11.81
N GLU A 332 -5.17 -20.43 12.68
CA GLU A 332 -3.79 -20.24 13.10
C GLU A 332 -2.82 -20.46 11.93
N ALA A 333 -1.59 -19.94 12.09
CA ALA A 333 -0.51 -20.18 11.14
C ALA A 333 -0.14 -21.66 11.12
N ILE A 334 -0.39 -22.33 9.99
CA ILE A 334 -0.01 -23.73 9.79
C ILE A 334 1.16 -23.78 8.81
N ALA A 335 2.36 -24.04 9.35
CA ALA A 335 3.47 -24.49 8.52
C ALA A 335 3.26 -25.98 8.19
N LEU A 336 3.52 -26.35 6.93
CA LEU A 336 3.42 -27.74 6.52
C LEU A 336 4.45 -28.62 7.26
N LYS A 337 4.07 -29.87 7.51
CA LYS A 337 4.90 -30.87 8.20
C LYS A 337 6.23 -31.03 7.46
N GLU A 338 7.33 -30.95 8.20
CA GLU A 338 8.68 -31.12 7.67
C GLU A 338 8.89 -32.53 7.10
N CYS A 339 9.67 -32.62 6.03
CA CYS A 339 10.01 -33.87 5.37
C CYS A 339 11.43 -33.83 4.76
N CYS A 340 11.88 -34.96 4.22
CA CYS A 340 13.21 -35.13 3.64
C CYS A 340 14.35 -34.72 4.59
N ASN A 341 14.56 -35.51 5.63
CA ASN A 341 15.75 -35.38 6.48
C ASN A 341 17.02 -35.79 5.71
N ARG A 342 17.92 -34.83 5.48
CA ARG A 342 19.25 -35.02 4.91
C ARG A 342 20.28 -34.47 5.88
N GLN A 343 21.14 -35.34 6.39
CA GLN A 343 22.23 -34.96 7.31
C GLN A 343 21.75 -34.17 8.55
N GLY A 344 20.56 -34.50 9.06
CA GLY A 344 19.99 -33.84 10.24
C GLY A 344 19.22 -32.55 9.94
N ALA A 345 19.15 -32.10 8.68
CA ALA A 345 18.35 -30.96 8.28
C ALA A 345 17.08 -31.41 7.54
N MET A 346 15.94 -30.81 7.89
CA MET A 346 14.69 -30.95 7.15
C MET A 346 14.70 -29.99 5.95
N ARG A 347 14.36 -30.50 4.77
CA ARG A 347 14.56 -29.80 3.49
C ARG A 347 13.32 -29.76 2.60
N GLY A 348 12.25 -30.41 3.02
CA GLY A 348 10.99 -30.40 2.31
C GLY A 348 9.82 -30.21 3.26
N LYS A 349 8.65 -30.04 2.65
CA LYS A 349 7.36 -30.05 3.33
C LYS A 349 6.44 -31.11 2.73
N CYS A 350 5.64 -31.73 3.58
CA CYS A 350 4.58 -32.64 3.16
C CYS A 350 3.43 -31.83 2.57
N VAL A 351 3.14 -32.10 1.30
CA VAL A 351 2.07 -31.46 0.53
C VAL A 351 1.05 -32.51 0.12
N PRO A 352 -0.27 -32.21 0.17
CA PRO A 352 -1.28 -33.15 -0.32
C PRO A 352 -1.03 -33.51 -1.77
N SER A 353 -1.05 -34.81 -2.09
CA SER A 353 -0.80 -35.26 -3.48
C SER A 353 -1.83 -34.73 -4.47
N THR A 354 -3.03 -34.38 -4.02
CA THR A 354 -4.09 -33.75 -4.83
C THR A 354 -3.71 -32.36 -5.32
N ASP A 355 -2.84 -31.66 -4.60
CA ASP A 355 -2.43 -30.29 -4.90
C ASP A 355 -1.14 -30.25 -5.72
N VAL A 356 -0.54 -31.42 -5.96
CA VAL A 356 0.61 -31.60 -6.83
C VAL A 356 0.12 -32.03 -8.21
N PRO A 357 0.41 -31.30 -9.29
CA PRO A 357 0.06 -31.73 -10.64
C PRO A 357 0.62 -33.12 -10.96
N SER A 358 -0.18 -33.93 -11.65
CA SER A 358 0.05 -35.36 -11.85
C SER A 358 1.43 -35.70 -12.45
N GLU A 359 1.97 -34.81 -13.27
CA GLU A 359 3.27 -34.87 -13.93
C GLU A 359 4.44 -34.76 -12.94
N TYR A 360 4.27 -34.03 -11.83
CA TYR A 360 5.28 -33.85 -10.80
C TYR A 360 5.17 -34.90 -9.70
N GLN A 361 4.00 -35.51 -9.48
CA GLN A 361 3.79 -36.49 -8.41
C GLN A 361 4.80 -37.64 -8.44
N LYS A 362 5.24 -38.07 -9.63
CA LYS A 362 6.23 -39.16 -9.80
C LYS A 362 7.65 -38.75 -9.42
N ARG A 363 7.93 -37.44 -9.38
CA ARG A 363 9.24 -36.87 -9.02
C ARG A 363 9.35 -36.59 -7.52
N LEU A 364 8.23 -36.57 -6.80
CA LEU A 364 8.21 -36.37 -5.36
C LEU A 364 8.12 -37.72 -4.64
N LEU A 365 8.89 -37.85 -3.56
CA LEU A 365 8.89 -39.04 -2.71
C LEU A 365 8.05 -38.76 -1.46
N ARG A 366 7.50 -39.78 -0.80
CA ARG A 366 6.70 -39.59 0.43
C ARG A 366 7.55 -39.41 1.70
N HIS A 367 8.85 -39.09 1.59
CA HIS A 367 9.80 -39.14 2.71
C HIS A 367 9.21 -38.56 4.01
N GLN A 368 8.91 -39.37 5.03
CA GLN A 368 8.37 -38.92 6.34
C GLN A 368 6.98 -38.27 6.31
N CYS A 369 6.30 -38.31 5.16
CA CYS A 369 4.95 -37.80 4.98
C CYS A 369 3.89 -38.90 5.15
N ASP A 370 2.67 -38.47 5.49
CA ASP A 370 1.55 -39.38 5.75
C ASP A 370 0.97 -39.97 4.45
N LYS A 371 0.09 -40.96 4.59
CA LYS A 371 -0.56 -41.63 3.46
C LYS A 371 -1.56 -40.68 2.79
N GLY A 372 -1.09 -39.96 1.78
CA GLY A 372 -1.85 -38.94 1.06
C GLY A 372 -0.96 -37.83 0.52
N ASP A 373 0.22 -37.70 1.11
CA ASP A 373 1.10 -36.57 0.88
C ASP A 373 2.38 -36.96 0.15
N LEU A 374 3.02 -35.97 -0.45
CA LEU A 374 4.31 -36.03 -1.11
C LEU A 374 5.25 -35.03 -0.46
N CYS A 375 6.53 -35.34 -0.42
CA CYS A 375 7.55 -34.43 0.10
C CYS A 375 8.04 -33.54 -1.04
N ALA A 376 7.68 -32.26 -1.01
CA ALA A 376 8.15 -31.24 -1.93
C ALA A 376 9.25 -30.38 -1.28
N PRO A 377 10.29 -29.94 -2.01
CA PRO A 377 11.34 -29.10 -1.46
C PRO A 377 10.80 -27.80 -0.87
N SER A 378 11.30 -27.40 0.30
CA SER A 378 10.85 -26.17 0.97
C SER A 378 11.10 -24.94 0.09
N ASP A 379 12.23 -24.90 -0.62
CA ASP A 379 12.61 -23.81 -1.54
C ASP A 379 11.64 -23.66 -2.74
N GLN A 380 10.82 -24.68 -3.04
CA GLN A 380 9.82 -24.65 -4.12
C GLN A 380 8.42 -24.33 -3.63
N ILE A 381 8.18 -24.43 -2.32
CA ILE A 381 6.90 -24.12 -1.67
C ILE A 381 6.94 -22.74 -1.04
N ASP A 382 8.14 -22.28 -0.68
CA ASP A 382 8.37 -20.95 -0.11
C ASP A 382 8.08 -19.88 -1.16
N THR A 383 6.97 -19.16 -0.97
CA THR A 383 6.54 -18.06 -1.85
C THR A 383 7.51 -16.88 -1.81
N ASP A 384 8.34 -16.79 -0.78
CA ASP A 384 9.36 -15.74 -0.63
C ASP A 384 10.73 -16.21 -1.13
N GLY A 385 10.88 -17.52 -1.34
CA GLY A 385 12.13 -18.18 -1.69
C GLY A 385 12.49 -17.95 -3.16
N LYS A 386 13.65 -17.33 -3.41
CA LYS A 386 14.16 -17.14 -4.78
C LYS A 386 14.87 -18.37 -5.32
N ALA A 387 14.49 -18.80 -6.52
CA ALA A 387 15.22 -19.84 -7.25
C ALA A 387 16.68 -19.44 -7.39
N VAL A 388 17.57 -20.21 -6.76
CA VAL A 388 19.01 -19.96 -6.79
C VAL A 388 19.54 -20.40 -8.14
N ARG A 389 20.09 -19.46 -8.91
CA ARG A 389 20.72 -19.81 -10.19
C ARG A 389 22.06 -20.49 -9.98
N CYS A 390 22.41 -21.37 -10.90
CA CYS A 390 23.69 -22.03 -10.93
C CYS A 390 24.27 -22.04 -12.34
N ALA A 391 25.60 -22.15 -12.41
CA ALA A 391 26.30 -22.45 -13.64
C ALA A 391 26.78 -23.90 -13.58
N SER A 392 26.43 -24.67 -14.60
CA SER A 392 27.16 -25.89 -14.97
C SER A 392 28.13 -25.54 -16.10
N ASP A 393 29.10 -26.40 -16.38
CA ASP A 393 30.13 -26.16 -17.41
C ASP A 393 29.57 -25.94 -18.83
N ALA A 394 28.27 -26.16 -19.05
CA ALA A 394 27.63 -26.05 -20.37
C ALA A 394 26.50 -24.99 -20.45
N GLU A 395 25.67 -24.80 -19.42
CA GLU A 395 24.52 -23.89 -19.48
C GLU A 395 24.07 -23.36 -18.10
N PRO A 396 23.39 -22.18 -18.05
CA PRO A 396 22.73 -21.70 -16.84
C PRO A 396 21.62 -22.66 -16.40
N GLY A 397 21.52 -22.83 -15.09
CA GLY A 397 20.54 -23.69 -14.45
C GLY A 397 20.00 -23.10 -13.16
N VAL A 398 19.24 -23.92 -12.45
CA VAL A 398 18.68 -23.62 -11.14
C VAL A 398 19.03 -24.72 -10.14
N CYS A 399 19.33 -24.32 -8.92
CA CYS A 399 19.60 -25.24 -7.83
C CYS A 399 18.29 -25.85 -7.35
N VAL A 400 18.19 -27.17 -7.43
CA VAL A 400 17.05 -27.92 -6.95
C VAL A 400 17.52 -28.89 -5.87
N SER A 401 16.74 -28.98 -4.80
CA SER A 401 17.02 -29.88 -3.67
C SER A 401 17.16 -31.33 -4.10
N ASP A 402 18.06 -32.07 -3.46
CA ASP A 402 18.19 -33.53 -3.60
C ASP A 402 17.03 -34.34 -3.00
N CYS A 403 16.01 -33.66 -2.48
CA CYS A 403 14.76 -34.26 -1.98
C CYS A 403 13.82 -34.73 -3.10
N ILE A 404 14.02 -34.27 -4.33
CA ILE A 404 13.28 -34.76 -5.50
C ILE A 404 13.99 -35.92 -6.17
N ASN A 405 13.21 -36.86 -6.69
CA ASN A 405 13.71 -37.96 -7.50
C ASN A 405 14.00 -37.47 -8.92
N ILE A 406 15.21 -36.95 -9.10
CA ILE A 406 15.77 -36.65 -10.42
C ILE A 406 16.27 -38.00 -10.95
N GLY A 407 15.45 -38.63 -11.79
CA GLY A 407 15.59 -40.03 -12.17
C GLY A 407 17.00 -40.41 -12.65
N LEU A 408 17.34 -41.70 -12.54
CA LEU A 408 18.68 -42.25 -12.82
C LEU A 408 19.29 -41.75 -14.14
N PHE A 409 18.49 -41.64 -15.20
CA PHE A 409 18.95 -41.22 -16.53
C PHE A 409 19.14 -39.70 -16.69
N GLU A 410 18.41 -38.89 -15.93
CA GLU A 410 18.65 -37.44 -15.88
C GLU A 410 19.88 -37.14 -14.99
N GLY A 411 20.10 -37.93 -13.93
CA GLY A 411 21.14 -37.69 -12.93
C GLY A 411 22.60 -37.85 -13.38
N ILE A 412 22.89 -38.58 -14.45
CA ILE A 412 24.27 -38.85 -14.91
C ILE A 412 24.96 -37.55 -15.39
N PHE A 413 24.19 -36.60 -15.92
CA PHE A 413 24.73 -35.36 -16.49
C PHE A 413 24.53 -34.13 -15.59
N ILE A 414 23.99 -34.32 -14.39
CA ILE A 414 23.64 -33.23 -13.48
C ILE A 414 24.72 -33.12 -12.41
N SER A 415 25.60 -32.14 -12.58
CA SER A 415 26.59 -31.77 -11.56
C SER A 415 25.96 -30.90 -10.47
N ARG A 416 26.63 -30.80 -9.32
CA ARG A 416 26.24 -29.84 -8.28
C ARG A 416 26.39 -28.39 -8.76
N GLY A 417 27.34 -28.12 -9.67
CA GLY A 417 27.71 -26.77 -10.06
C GLY A 417 28.03 -25.89 -8.84
N SER A 418 27.55 -24.65 -8.88
CA SER A 418 27.64 -23.69 -7.77
C SER A 418 26.57 -23.86 -6.68
N CYS A 419 25.76 -24.93 -6.75
CA CYS A 419 24.73 -25.18 -5.75
C CYS A 419 25.32 -25.68 -4.42
N ARG A 420 24.50 -25.58 -3.38
CA ARG A 420 24.85 -26.12 -2.05
C ARG A 420 25.04 -27.65 -2.11
N ALA A 421 25.66 -28.22 -1.08
CA ALA A 421 26.01 -29.64 -1.03
C ALA A 421 24.81 -30.60 -1.14
N ASP A 422 23.61 -30.11 -0.81
CA ASP A 422 22.32 -30.78 -0.79
C ASP A 422 21.40 -30.38 -1.97
N GLN A 423 21.98 -29.75 -2.98
CA GLN A 423 21.28 -29.33 -4.19
C GLN A 423 22.03 -29.79 -5.43
N LYS A 424 21.30 -29.88 -6.54
CA LYS A 424 21.84 -30.19 -7.86
C LYS A 424 21.54 -29.05 -8.83
N CYS A 425 22.45 -28.77 -9.74
CA CYS A 425 22.26 -27.72 -10.74
C CYS A 425 21.51 -28.30 -11.94
N ILE A 426 20.21 -28.01 -12.03
CA ILE A 426 19.38 -28.46 -13.16
C ILE A 426 19.49 -27.44 -14.29
N PRO A 427 20.05 -27.80 -15.46
CA PRO A 427 20.17 -26.85 -16.56
C PRO A 427 18.79 -26.43 -17.06
N CYS A 428 18.68 -25.18 -17.52
CA CYS A 428 17.41 -24.65 -18.03
C CYS A 428 16.99 -25.27 -19.37
N LYS A 429 17.95 -25.79 -20.15
CA LYS A 429 17.66 -26.57 -21.34
C LYS A 429 18.30 -27.96 -21.22
N GLY A 430 17.59 -28.94 -21.76
CA GLY A 430 18.11 -30.30 -21.88
C GLY A 430 19.13 -30.42 -23.01
N PRO A 431 19.74 -31.60 -23.20
CA PRO A 431 20.75 -31.84 -24.24
C PRO A 431 20.29 -31.54 -25.68
N LEU A 432 18.98 -31.53 -25.93
CA LEU A 432 18.37 -31.21 -27.22
C LEU A 432 17.94 -29.73 -27.34
N GLY A 433 18.39 -28.86 -26.42
CA GLY A 433 18.05 -27.44 -26.38
C GLY A 433 16.62 -27.11 -25.96
N ARG A 434 15.83 -28.11 -25.56
CA ARG A 434 14.44 -27.92 -25.11
C ARG A 434 14.41 -27.47 -23.64
N PRO A 435 13.51 -26.55 -23.24
CA PRO A 435 13.35 -26.17 -21.84
C PRO A 435 13.11 -27.39 -20.96
N THR A 436 13.81 -27.47 -19.82
CA THR A 436 13.63 -28.56 -18.85
C THR A 436 12.39 -28.39 -17.98
N GLY A 437 11.80 -27.18 -17.98
CA GLY A 437 10.71 -26.81 -17.08
C GLY A 437 11.14 -26.68 -15.62
N ALA A 438 12.45 -26.56 -15.36
CA ALA A 438 12.94 -26.34 -14.00
C ALA A 438 12.46 -24.98 -13.46
N PRO A 439 11.91 -24.91 -12.22
CA PRO A 439 11.41 -23.66 -11.66
C PRO A 439 12.48 -22.55 -11.62
N GLY A 440 12.16 -21.36 -12.12
CA GLY A 440 13.09 -20.21 -12.18
C GLY A 440 13.91 -20.10 -13.47
N CYS A 441 13.78 -21.05 -14.39
CA CYS A 441 14.31 -20.93 -15.74
C CYS A 441 13.41 -20.07 -16.64
N PRO A 442 13.98 -19.28 -17.57
CA PRO A 442 13.20 -18.51 -18.53
C PRO A 442 12.36 -19.43 -19.42
N LYS A 443 11.14 -18.97 -19.76
CA LYS A 443 10.21 -19.66 -20.66
C LYS A 443 10.72 -19.68 -22.11
#